data_AF-A0A3N5K156-F1
#
_entry.id   AF-A0A3N5K156-F1
#
_cell.length_a   1.000
_cell.length_b   1.000
_cell.length_c   1.000
_cell.angle_alpha   90.00
_cell.angle_beta   90.00
_cell.angle_gamma   90.00
#
_symmetry.space_group_name_H-M   'P 1'
#
loop_
_entity.id
_entity.type
_entity.pdbx_description
1 polymer ?
#
loop_
_entity_poly.entity_id
_entity_poly.type
_entity_poly.pdbx_seq_one_letter_code
_entity_poly.pdbx_strand_id
1 'polypeptide(L)'
;MKKLILLPLFGILPLVLIAQNKIALNADRAETQISKHIYGHFAEHLGRCIYDGIYVGENNAGIPNTVGVRNDVIKALKDLKIPNLRWPGGCFADTYHWKDAIGPKNERKPIENLMWGDVREDNSFGTTEFLNMCELLGAEPYLAVNMNSGTVKEAVEWVQYANHANGTSYLTDIREKSGREKPWNVKFWGIGNESWDCGGNMTVEHYINLYKQYATAMTSYSNTEKLFRVAVGPGTPDYKWTEEIMKNIPARRFEGVSIHHYSVIDWGNKGSSSQFTDEEYFKTMQQAWRMEDIVRTNCEVMDKYDPKKRV
;
A
#
# COMPACT_ATOMS: atom_id res chain seq x y z
N MET A 1 48.87 73.22 15.06
CA MET A 1 47.45 72.78 15.04
C MET A 1 47.38 71.34 14.50
N LYS A 2 47.33 70.33 15.38
CA LYS A 2 47.10 68.94 14.98
C LYS A 2 45.60 68.65 15.16
N LYS A 3 44.89 68.37 14.06
CA LYS A 3 43.46 68.00 14.10
C LYS A 3 43.37 66.52 14.51
N LEU A 4 42.82 66.26 15.70
CA LEU A 4 42.38 64.93 16.11
C LEU A 4 41.12 64.58 15.31
N ILE A 5 41.19 63.55 14.47
CA ILE A 5 40.02 62.97 13.82
C ILE A 5 39.52 61.86 14.75
N LEU A 6 38.40 62.08 15.43
CA LEU A 6 37.68 61.01 16.12
C LEU A 6 36.96 60.16 15.07
N LEU A 7 37.41 58.92 14.88
CA LEU A 7 36.59 57.89 14.22
C LEU A 7 35.51 57.40 15.21
N PRO A 8 34.22 57.34 14.82
CA PRO A 8 33.23 56.68 15.63
C PRO A 8 33.45 55.17 15.55
N LEU A 9 33.79 54.55 16.68
CA LEU A 9 33.77 53.09 16.83
C LEU A 9 32.30 52.66 16.78
N PHE A 10 31.81 52.24 15.62
CA PHE A 10 30.53 51.54 15.53
C PHE A 10 30.69 50.19 16.23
N GLY A 11 30.19 50.10 17.47
CA GLY A 11 30.09 48.84 18.20
C GLY A 11 29.19 47.89 17.43
N ILE A 12 29.77 46.85 16.84
CA ILE A 12 29.03 45.74 16.27
C ILE A 12 28.51 44.92 17.45
N LEU A 13 27.25 45.17 17.86
CA LEU A 13 26.55 44.23 18.74
C LEU A 13 26.31 42.94 17.94
N PRO A 14 26.71 41.76 18.44
CA PRO A 14 26.32 40.51 17.82
C PRO A 14 24.79 40.35 18.00
N LEU A 15 24.04 40.48 16.91
CA LEU A 15 22.66 40.04 16.81
C LEU A 15 22.68 38.51 16.89
N VAL A 16 22.54 37.97 18.09
CA VAL A 16 22.26 36.55 18.28
C VAL A 16 20.80 36.32 17.84
N LEU A 17 20.62 35.93 16.57
CA LEU A 17 19.35 35.44 16.06
C LEU A 17 19.06 34.08 16.70
N ILE A 18 18.41 34.08 17.85
CA ILE A 18 17.79 32.86 18.39
C ILE A 18 16.48 32.68 17.62
N ALA A 19 16.51 31.89 16.55
CA ALA A 19 15.28 31.38 15.93
C ALA A 19 14.64 30.35 16.88
N GLN A 20 13.97 30.84 17.91
CA GLN A 20 13.27 29.99 18.86
C GLN A 20 11.91 29.60 18.28
N ASN A 21 11.81 28.36 17.81
CA ASN A 21 10.51 27.76 17.49
C ASN A 21 9.71 27.64 18.80
N LYS A 22 8.52 28.24 18.84
CA LYS A 22 7.58 28.09 19.96
C LYS A 22 6.55 27.03 19.61
N ILE A 23 6.42 26.00 20.44
CA ILE A 23 5.42 24.94 20.31
C ILE A 23 4.49 25.02 21.52
N ALA A 24 3.18 25.01 21.29
CA ALA A 24 2.17 24.89 22.33
C ALA A 24 1.44 23.54 22.19
N LEU A 25 1.32 22.80 23.30
CA LEU A 25 0.64 21.50 23.34
C LEU A 25 -0.63 21.62 24.18
N ASN A 26 -1.79 21.36 23.56
CA ASN A 26 -3.10 21.39 24.21
C ASN A 26 -3.64 19.95 24.33
N ALA A 27 -3.23 19.23 25.37
CA ALA A 27 -3.60 17.82 25.56
C ALA A 27 -5.10 17.62 25.87
N ASP A 28 -5.76 18.65 26.40
CA ASP A 28 -7.19 18.71 26.72
C ASP A 28 -8.10 18.76 25.48
N ARG A 29 -7.53 18.99 24.28
CA ARG A 29 -8.27 19.08 22.99
C ARG A 29 -8.10 17.84 22.11
N ALA A 30 -7.59 16.74 22.64
CA ALA A 30 -7.33 15.54 21.85
C ALA A 30 -8.63 14.77 21.55
N GLU A 31 -9.17 14.94 20.34
CA GLU A 31 -10.41 14.27 19.89
C GLU A 31 -10.18 13.25 18.75
N THR A 32 -9.09 13.40 17.99
CA THR A 32 -8.81 12.56 16.81
C THR A 32 -7.95 11.37 17.18
N GLN A 33 -8.43 10.16 16.88
CA GLN A 33 -7.62 8.96 16.94
C GLN A 33 -6.72 8.87 15.71
N ILE A 34 -5.40 8.84 15.90
CA ILE A 34 -4.45 8.50 14.83
C ILE A 34 -4.61 7.01 14.53
N SER A 35 -5.18 6.69 13.37
CA SER A 35 -5.38 5.29 12.97
C SER A 35 -4.03 4.58 12.91
N LYS A 36 -3.94 3.39 13.51
CA LYS A 36 -2.75 2.53 13.40
C LYS A 36 -2.40 2.27 11.93
N HIS A 37 -3.39 2.23 11.03
CA HIS A 37 -3.20 1.89 9.62
C HIS A 37 -2.39 2.91 8.83
N ILE A 38 -2.16 4.13 9.36
CA ILE A 38 -1.21 5.09 8.81
C ILE A 38 0.21 4.49 8.74
N TYR A 39 0.54 3.55 9.62
CA TYR A 39 1.81 2.83 9.67
C TYR A 39 1.77 1.50 8.87
N GLY A 40 0.90 1.39 7.87
CA GLY A 40 0.81 0.23 7.00
C GLY A 40 2.08 -0.01 6.18
N HIS A 41 2.31 -1.26 5.77
CA HIS A 41 3.45 -1.67 4.95
C HIS A 41 3.01 -2.22 3.60
N PHE A 42 3.97 -2.32 2.68
CA PHE A 42 3.74 -2.79 1.33
C PHE A 42 4.84 -3.79 0.91
N ALA A 43 4.46 -4.95 0.39
CA ALA A 43 5.35 -5.97 -0.13
C ALA A 43 4.87 -6.45 -1.51
N GLU A 44 5.65 -6.14 -2.54
CA GLU A 44 5.39 -6.58 -3.92
C GLU A 44 6.27 -7.76 -4.29
N HIS A 45 5.81 -8.62 -5.20
CA HIS A 45 6.68 -9.54 -5.93
C HIS A 45 7.63 -8.73 -6.84
N LEU A 46 8.68 -8.18 -6.24
CA LEU A 46 9.63 -7.27 -6.85
C LEU A 46 11.03 -7.55 -6.30
N GLY A 47 11.93 -7.93 -7.20
CA GLY A 47 13.32 -8.23 -6.87
C GLY A 47 13.43 -9.22 -5.72
N ARG A 48 13.99 -8.77 -4.59
CA ARG A 48 14.18 -9.58 -3.38
C ARG A 48 13.24 -9.20 -2.23
N CYS A 49 12.15 -8.49 -2.49
CA CYS A 49 11.21 -8.11 -1.44
C CYS A 49 10.55 -9.37 -0.84
N ILE A 50 9.95 -10.22 -1.69
CA ILE A 50 9.37 -11.50 -1.27
C ILE A 50 10.46 -12.55 -1.10
N TYR A 51 11.11 -12.96 -2.19
CA TYR A 51 12.11 -14.03 -2.13
C TYR A 51 13.42 -13.55 -1.54
N ASP A 52 13.96 -14.33 -0.60
CA ASP A 52 15.12 -14.01 0.26
C ASP A 52 14.85 -12.90 1.31
N GLY A 53 14.14 -11.83 0.91
CA GLY A 53 13.76 -10.74 1.82
C GLY A 53 12.75 -11.14 2.89
N ILE A 54 11.75 -11.94 2.54
CA ILE A 54 10.70 -12.41 3.46
C ILE A 54 10.69 -13.95 3.48
N TYR A 55 10.53 -14.56 2.30
CA TYR A 55 10.31 -15.98 2.14
C TYR A 55 11.56 -16.67 1.60
N VAL A 56 11.99 -17.70 2.32
CA VAL A 56 13.21 -18.49 2.06
C VAL A 56 12.91 -19.97 1.82
N GLY A 57 11.63 -20.38 1.94
CA GLY A 57 11.17 -21.77 1.80
C GLY A 57 11.23 -22.55 3.11
N GLU A 58 10.25 -23.43 3.35
CA GLU A 58 10.12 -24.19 4.61
C GLU A 58 11.32 -25.12 4.85
N ASN A 59 11.87 -25.67 3.78
CA ASN A 59 12.97 -26.63 3.83
C ASN A 59 14.36 -25.97 3.88
N ASN A 60 14.42 -24.65 4.05
CA ASN A 60 15.69 -23.93 4.13
C ASN A 60 16.41 -24.23 5.45
N ALA A 61 17.48 -25.03 5.38
CA ALA A 61 18.27 -25.41 6.55
C ALA A 61 19.29 -24.33 6.99
N GLY A 62 19.60 -23.36 6.13
CA GLY A 62 20.61 -22.33 6.40
C GLY A 62 20.06 -21.08 7.08
N ILE A 63 18.78 -20.76 6.84
CA ILE A 63 18.11 -19.57 7.39
C ILE A 63 16.96 -20.02 8.31
N PRO A 64 17.03 -19.74 9.62
CA PRO A 64 15.95 -20.04 10.56
C PRO A 64 14.64 -19.39 10.10
N ASN A 65 13.61 -20.21 9.92
CA ASN A 65 12.32 -19.78 9.39
C ASN A 65 11.15 -20.42 10.13
N THR A 66 9.98 -19.81 10.01
CA THR A 66 8.69 -20.34 10.43
C THR A 66 7.80 -20.31 9.20
N VAL A 67 7.27 -21.47 8.78
CA VAL A 67 6.47 -21.63 7.55
C VAL A 67 7.11 -21.00 6.31
N GLY A 68 8.45 -21.12 6.21
CA GLY A 68 9.23 -20.59 5.09
C GLY A 68 9.53 -19.09 5.17
N VAL A 69 8.98 -18.36 6.14
CA VAL A 69 9.28 -16.94 6.38
C VAL A 69 10.41 -16.83 7.39
N ARG A 70 11.43 -16.03 7.10
CA ARG A 70 12.63 -15.91 7.95
C ARG A 70 12.33 -15.28 9.32
N ASN A 71 12.84 -15.90 10.40
CA ASN A 71 12.47 -15.59 11.78
C ASN A 71 12.96 -14.22 12.27
N ASP A 72 14.07 -13.75 11.74
CA ASP A 72 14.61 -12.42 12.02
C ASP A 72 13.68 -11.31 11.50
N VAL A 73 13.13 -11.47 10.30
CA VAL A 73 12.12 -10.53 9.74
C VAL A 73 10.80 -10.63 10.49
N ILE A 74 10.33 -11.84 10.81
CA ILE A 74 9.14 -12.02 11.66
C ILE A 74 9.30 -11.25 12.97
N LYS A 75 10.44 -11.39 13.64
CA LYS A 75 10.72 -10.71 14.89
C LYS A 75 10.72 -9.18 14.69
N ALA A 76 11.45 -8.67 13.70
CA ALA A 76 11.55 -7.24 13.45
C ALA A 76 10.19 -6.60 13.13
N LEU A 77 9.37 -7.24 12.29
CA LEU A 77 8.05 -6.74 11.92
C LEU A 77 7.05 -6.81 13.09
N LYS A 78 7.15 -7.83 13.95
CA LYS A 78 6.40 -7.87 15.22
C LYS A 78 6.79 -6.76 16.17
N ASP A 79 8.09 -6.49 16.31
CA ASP A 79 8.60 -5.43 17.18
C ASP A 79 8.14 -4.03 16.69
N LEU A 80 8.07 -3.84 15.36
CA LEU A 80 7.49 -2.65 14.73
C LEU A 80 5.96 -2.56 14.85
N LYS A 81 5.29 -3.65 15.26
CA LYS A 81 3.83 -3.75 15.39
C LYS A 81 3.10 -3.37 14.11
N ILE A 82 3.54 -3.93 12.99
CA ILE A 82 2.94 -3.57 11.70
C ILE A 82 1.42 -3.82 11.71
N PRO A 83 0.59 -2.83 11.37
CA PRO A 83 -0.86 -2.90 11.53
C PRO A 83 -1.53 -3.66 10.38
N ASN A 84 -0.98 -3.52 9.17
CA ASN A 84 -1.45 -4.13 7.94
C ASN A 84 -0.31 -4.25 6.93
N LEU A 85 -0.47 -5.15 5.97
CA LEU A 85 0.49 -5.39 4.90
C LEU A 85 -0.24 -5.55 3.56
N ARG A 86 0.14 -4.75 2.56
CA ARG A 86 -0.38 -4.82 1.19
C ARG A 86 0.43 -5.78 0.31
N TRP A 87 -0.24 -6.62 -0.49
CA TRP A 87 0.34 -7.63 -1.40
C TRP A 87 -0.71 -8.05 -2.47
N PRO A 88 -0.41 -8.66 -3.63
CA PRO A 88 0.90 -9.04 -4.22
C PRO A 88 1.62 -7.88 -4.90
N GLY A 89 0.93 -6.74 -4.95
CA GLY A 89 1.49 -5.42 -4.97
C GLY A 89 1.50 -4.72 -6.30
N GLY A 90 1.50 -3.39 -6.24
CA GLY A 90 1.85 -2.50 -7.33
C GLY A 90 1.38 -2.99 -8.71
N CYS A 91 2.28 -2.87 -9.67
CA CYS A 91 2.03 -3.27 -11.04
C CYS A 91 1.91 -4.78 -11.19
N PHE A 92 2.60 -5.57 -10.35
CA PHE A 92 2.52 -7.03 -10.39
C PHE A 92 1.09 -7.54 -10.11
N ALA A 93 0.32 -6.86 -9.25
CA ALA A 93 -1.03 -7.27 -8.87
C ALA A 93 -1.98 -7.31 -10.06
N ASP A 94 -1.80 -6.44 -11.05
CA ASP A 94 -2.63 -6.35 -12.24
C ASP A 94 -2.21 -7.34 -13.36
N THR A 95 -1.23 -8.21 -13.10
CA THR A 95 -0.91 -9.38 -13.93
C THR A 95 -0.96 -10.70 -13.16
N TYR A 96 -1.13 -10.63 -11.83
CA TYR A 96 -1.15 -11.79 -10.96
C TYR A 96 -2.48 -12.54 -11.03
N HIS A 97 -2.41 -13.83 -11.36
CA HIS A 97 -3.56 -14.73 -11.32
C HIS A 97 -3.50 -15.63 -10.09
N TRP A 98 -4.20 -15.26 -9.03
CA TRP A 98 -3.98 -15.81 -7.68
C TRP A 98 -4.15 -17.33 -7.56
N LYS A 99 -4.95 -17.93 -8.45
CA LYS A 99 -5.17 -19.38 -8.50
C LYS A 99 -3.96 -20.16 -8.98
N ASP A 100 -3.06 -19.52 -9.72
CA ASP A 100 -1.82 -20.15 -10.17
C ASP A 100 -0.82 -20.35 -9.02
N ALA A 101 -1.06 -19.70 -7.88
CA ALA A 101 -0.20 -19.71 -6.70
C ALA A 101 -0.84 -20.36 -5.45
N ILE A 102 -1.89 -21.16 -5.62
CA ILE A 102 -2.49 -21.97 -4.53
C ILE A 102 -2.32 -23.47 -4.82
N GLY A 103 -2.58 -24.30 -3.81
CA GLY A 103 -2.43 -25.75 -3.93
C GLY A 103 -0.96 -26.21 -3.81
N PRO A 104 -0.67 -27.47 -4.19
CA PRO A 104 0.66 -28.05 -4.09
C PRO A 104 1.70 -27.22 -4.83
N LYS A 105 2.81 -26.86 -4.17
CA LYS A 105 3.83 -25.93 -4.73
C LYS A 105 4.44 -26.42 -6.03
N ASN A 106 4.58 -27.74 -6.21
CA ASN A 106 5.10 -28.37 -7.42
C ASN A 106 4.12 -28.34 -8.61
N GLU A 107 2.86 -27.97 -8.39
CA GLU A 107 1.82 -27.83 -9.41
C GLU A 107 1.48 -26.37 -9.73
N ARG A 108 2.04 -25.42 -8.96
CA ARG A 108 1.85 -23.98 -9.17
C ARG A 108 2.45 -23.56 -10.51
N LYS A 109 1.78 -22.63 -11.19
CA LYS A 109 2.25 -22.15 -12.50
C LYS A 109 3.16 -20.96 -12.29
N PRO A 110 4.35 -20.95 -12.90
CA PRO A 110 5.20 -19.78 -12.89
C PRO A 110 4.59 -18.65 -13.72
N ILE A 111 4.93 -17.41 -13.39
CA ILE A 111 4.63 -16.21 -14.18
C ILE A 111 5.96 -15.52 -14.54
N GLU A 112 5.99 -14.85 -15.68
CA GLU A 112 7.10 -13.97 -16.04
C GLU A 112 6.82 -12.58 -15.47
N ASN A 113 7.68 -12.10 -14.57
CA ASN A 113 7.54 -10.80 -13.95
C ASN A 113 8.12 -9.72 -14.87
N LEU A 114 7.33 -9.37 -15.89
CA LEU A 114 7.70 -8.39 -16.92
C LEU A 114 7.95 -6.98 -16.36
N MET A 115 7.26 -6.63 -15.26
CA MET A 115 7.38 -5.30 -14.66
C MET A 115 8.73 -5.09 -13.96
N TRP A 116 9.33 -6.18 -13.46
CA TRP A 116 10.48 -6.10 -12.55
C TRP A 116 11.65 -6.97 -13.01
N GLY A 117 12.02 -6.83 -14.29
CA GLY A 117 13.27 -7.34 -14.84
C GLY A 117 13.16 -8.69 -15.57
N ASP A 118 11.98 -9.03 -16.07
CA ASP A 118 11.71 -10.23 -16.87
C ASP A 118 12.17 -11.53 -16.19
N VAL A 119 11.96 -11.58 -14.87
CA VAL A 119 12.39 -12.71 -14.04
C VAL A 119 11.26 -13.72 -13.87
N ARG A 120 11.63 -15.00 -13.81
CA ARG A 120 10.68 -16.08 -13.51
C ARG A 120 10.26 -15.99 -12.04
N GLU A 121 8.98 -15.75 -11.84
CA GLU A 121 8.27 -15.87 -10.57
C GLU A 121 7.68 -17.28 -10.47
N ASP A 122 8.12 -18.09 -9.51
CA ASP A 122 7.72 -19.50 -9.40
C ASP A 122 6.42 -19.72 -8.62
N ASN A 123 5.83 -18.65 -8.07
CA ASN A 123 4.62 -18.66 -7.25
C ASN A 123 4.73 -19.57 -6.00
N SER A 124 5.95 -19.85 -5.52
CA SER A 124 6.15 -20.62 -4.29
C SER A 124 5.70 -19.85 -3.04
N PHE A 125 5.61 -18.52 -3.12
CA PHE A 125 4.92 -17.66 -2.16
C PHE A 125 3.62 -17.11 -2.77
N GLY A 126 2.48 -17.65 -2.35
CA GLY A 126 1.16 -17.26 -2.85
C GLY A 126 0.20 -16.83 -1.74
N THR A 127 -1.10 -16.92 -2.03
CA THR A 127 -2.16 -16.48 -1.11
C THR A 127 -2.04 -17.11 0.27
N THR A 128 -1.83 -18.43 0.34
CA THR A 128 -1.76 -19.16 1.62
C THR A 128 -0.56 -18.73 2.44
N GLU A 129 0.62 -18.61 1.82
CA GLU A 129 1.84 -18.20 2.52
C GLU A 129 1.73 -16.76 3.03
N PHE A 130 1.23 -15.84 2.21
CA PHE A 130 1.02 -14.44 2.60
C PHE A 130 0.04 -14.28 3.76
N LEU A 131 -1.11 -14.95 3.71
CA LEU A 131 -2.14 -14.82 4.74
C LEU A 131 -1.72 -15.48 6.06
N ASN A 132 -1.04 -16.63 6.00
CA ASN A 132 -0.46 -17.26 7.19
C ASN A 132 0.63 -16.39 7.82
N MET A 133 1.45 -15.72 7.00
CA MET A 133 2.44 -14.77 7.49
C MET A 133 1.76 -13.58 8.19
N CYS A 134 0.69 -13.01 7.62
CA CYS A 134 -0.05 -11.92 8.26
C CYS A 134 -0.60 -12.31 9.64
N GLU A 135 -1.17 -13.52 9.77
CA GLU A 135 -1.59 -14.05 11.07
C GLU A 135 -0.44 -14.22 12.03
N LEU A 136 0.69 -14.76 11.56
CA LEU A 136 1.90 -14.90 12.38
C LEU A 136 2.35 -13.55 12.93
N LEU A 137 2.33 -12.50 12.10
CA LEU A 137 2.71 -11.13 12.46
C LEU A 137 1.67 -10.40 13.31
N GLY A 138 0.40 -10.84 13.31
CA GLY A 138 -0.72 -10.10 13.87
C GLY A 138 -1.12 -8.87 13.04
N ALA A 139 -0.79 -8.88 11.75
CA ALA A 139 -1.06 -7.80 10.80
C ALA A 139 -2.34 -8.08 10.00
N GLU A 140 -3.12 -7.05 9.67
CA GLU A 140 -4.29 -7.22 8.80
C GLU A 140 -3.86 -7.31 7.32
N PRO A 141 -4.24 -8.38 6.61
CA PRO A 141 -3.90 -8.51 5.19
C PRO A 141 -4.67 -7.49 4.34
N TYR A 142 -3.98 -6.88 3.38
CA TYR A 142 -4.55 -6.02 2.35
C TYR A 142 -4.22 -6.58 0.96
N LEU A 143 -5.22 -7.17 0.31
CA LEU A 143 -5.04 -7.82 -0.99
C LEU A 143 -5.37 -6.88 -2.14
N ALA A 144 -4.45 -6.73 -3.09
CA ALA A 144 -4.67 -6.02 -4.35
C ALA A 144 -5.16 -6.99 -5.43
N VAL A 145 -6.36 -6.74 -5.96
CA VAL A 145 -7.03 -7.54 -6.96
C VAL A 145 -6.59 -7.11 -8.35
N ASN A 146 -6.29 -8.09 -9.19
CA ASN A 146 -6.05 -7.91 -10.61
C ASN A 146 -7.31 -7.41 -11.33
N MET A 147 -7.29 -6.15 -11.80
CA MET A 147 -8.35 -5.57 -12.61
C MET A 147 -7.99 -5.56 -14.10
N ASN A 148 -6.72 -5.49 -14.45
CA ASN A 148 -6.24 -5.34 -15.82
C ASN A 148 -6.35 -6.64 -16.63
N SER A 149 -5.60 -7.69 -16.26
CA SER A 149 -5.63 -8.98 -16.96
C SER A 149 -6.58 -10.00 -16.33
N GLY A 150 -7.08 -9.71 -15.12
CA GLY A 150 -7.99 -10.55 -14.35
C GLY A 150 -9.45 -10.43 -14.79
N THR A 151 -10.31 -11.13 -14.06
CA THR A 151 -11.78 -11.07 -14.28
C THR A 151 -12.54 -10.79 -12.98
N VAL A 152 -13.76 -10.26 -13.12
CA VAL A 152 -14.69 -10.10 -11.98
C VAL A 152 -14.89 -11.43 -11.25
N LYS A 153 -15.00 -12.55 -12.00
CA LYS A 153 -15.14 -13.89 -11.43
C LYS A 153 -13.93 -14.25 -10.57
N GLU A 154 -12.73 -14.01 -11.09
CA GLU A 154 -11.48 -14.29 -10.38
C GLU A 154 -11.39 -13.53 -9.05
N ALA A 155 -11.75 -12.25 -9.04
CA ALA A 155 -11.79 -11.43 -7.83
C ALA A 155 -12.79 -11.97 -6.80
N VAL A 156 -13.99 -12.33 -7.24
CA VAL A 156 -15.02 -12.93 -6.37
C VAL A 156 -14.51 -14.22 -5.78
N GLU A 157 -14.00 -15.13 -6.61
CA GLU A 157 -13.46 -16.42 -6.18
C GLU A 157 -12.31 -16.25 -5.17
N TRP A 158 -11.51 -15.18 -5.27
CA TRP A 158 -10.47 -14.91 -4.28
C TRP A 158 -11.05 -14.57 -2.91
N VAL A 159 -12.09 -13.74 -2.87
CA VAL A 159 -12.85 -13.46 -1.64
C VAL A 159 -13.44 -14.76 -1.08
N GLN A 160 -13.97 -15.63 -1.93
CA GLN A 160 -14.51 -16.93 -1.48
C GLN A 160 -13.44 -17.79 -0.82
N TYR A 161 -12.29 -17.92 -1.48
CA TYR A 161 -11.15 -18.67 -0.95
C TYR A 161 -10.66 -18.11 0.38
N ALA A 162 -10.56 -16.78 0.50
CA ALA A 162 -10.03 -16.14 1.70
C ALA A 162 -11.01 -16.14 2.88
N ASN A 163 -12.32 -15.98 2.63
CA ASN A 163 -13.29 -15.59 3.66
C ASN A 163 -14.42 -16.60 3.91
N HIS A 164 -14.78 -17.47 2.96
CA HIS A 164 -15.95 -18.35 3.15
C HIS A 164 -15.64 -19.52 4.08
N ALA A 165 -16.65 -20.00 4.82
CA ALA A 165 -16.56 -21.21 5.62
C ALA A 165 -16.45 -22.48 4.75
N ASN A 166 -15.92 -23.57 5.32
CA ASN A 166 -15.70 -24.82 4.60
C ASN A 166 -16.97 -25.51 4.11
N GLY A 167 -16.81 -26.35 3.08
CA GLY A 167 -17.89 -27.12 2.47
C GLY A 167 -18.84 -26.28 1.61
N THR A 168 -18.48 -25.04 1.28
CA THR A 168 -19.34 -24.13 0.51
C THR A 168 -18.95 -24.06 -0.97
N SER A 169 -17.72 -24.42 -1.35
CA SER A 169 -17.28 -24.55 -2.75
C SER A 169 -15.99 -25.35 -2.88
N TYR A 170 -15.64 -25.75 -4.11
CA TYR A 170 -14.36 -26.41 -4.40
C TYR A 170 -13.14 -25.57 -3.96
N LEU A 171 -13.28 -24.24 -3.88
CA LEU A 171 -12.21 -23.35 -3.41
C LEU A 171 -11.94 -23.55 -1.92
N THR A 172 -12.99 -23.79 -1.13
CA THR A 172 -12.81 -24.12 0.29
C THR A 172 -12.18 -25.49 0.46
N ASP A 173 -12.49 -26.45 -0.41
CA ASP A 173 -11.86 -27.78 -0.39
C ASP A 173 -10.35 -27.69 -0.71
N ILE A 174 -9.97 -26.83 -1.67
CA ILE A 174 -8.54 -26.58 -1.99
C ILE A 174 -7.83 -25.93 -0.79
N ARG A 175 -8.49 -24.98 -0.11
CA ARG A 175 -7.96 -24.34 1.10
C ARG A 175 -7.75 -25.37 2.22
N GLU A 176 -8.75 -26.20 2.49
CA GLU A 176 -8.66 -27.26 3.50
C GLU A 176 -7.53 -28.25 3.19
N LYS A 177 -7.42 -28.71 1.94
CA LYS A 177 -6.33 -29.60 1.49
C LYS A 177 -4.95 -28.98 1.64
N SER A 178 -4.86 -27.66 1.64
CA SER A 178 -3.63 -26.90 1.90
C SER A 178 -3.35 -26.73 3.41
N GLY A 179 -4.07 -27.44 4.29
CA GLY A 179 -3.90 -27.40 5.74
C GLY A 179 -4.63 -26.23 6.42
N ARG A 180 -5.49 -25.51 5.69
CA ARG A 180 -6.22 -24.36 6.22
C ARG A 180 -7.72 -24.63 6.31
N GLU A 181 -8.16 -25.03 7.49
CA GLU A 181 -9.58 -25.26 7.76
C GLU A 181 -10.36 -23.93 7.85
N LYS A 182 -10.01 -23.03 8.76
CA LYS A 182 -10.80 -21.79 8.95
C LYS A 182 -10.47 -20.73 7.90
N PRO A 183 -11.40 -19.84 7.49
CA PRO A 183 -11.06 -18.69 6.66
C PRO A 183 -10.11 -17.71 7.39
N TRP A 184 -9.46 -16.82 6.66
CA TRP A 184 -8.63 -15.75 7.24
C TRP A 184 -9.43 -14.47 7.55
N ASN A 185 -10.59 -14.29 6.91
CA ASN A 185 -11.45 -13.11 7.07
C ASN A 185 -10.73 -11.80 6.70
N VAL A 186 -10.17 -11.77 5.49
CA VAL A 186 -9.50 -10.60 4.90
C VAL A 186 -10.50 -9.46 4.71
N LYS A 187 -10.16 -8.30 5.28
CA LYS A 187 -11.00 -7.10 5.22
C LYS A 187 -10.61 -6.15 4.10
N PHE A 188 -9.34 -5.83 3.93
CA PHE A 188 -8.90 -4.80 2.98
C PHE A 188 -8.70 -5.40 1.58
N TRP A 189 -9.40 -4.83 0.59
CA TRP A 189 -9.35 -5.26 -0.80
C TRP A 189 -9.18 -4.06 -1.72
N GLY A 190 -8.04 -3.99 -2.41
CA GLY A 190 -7.74 -2.95 -3.38
C GLY A 190 -8.21 -3.44 -4.72
N ILE A 191 -9.12 -2.72 -5.37
CA ILE A 191 -9.71 -3.18 -6.63
C ILE A 191 -8.98 -2.49 -7.78
N GLY A 192 -7.94 -3.18 -8.27
CA GLY A 192 -6.91 -2.66 -9.16
C GLY A 192 -5.75 -1.99 -8.41
N ASN A 193 -4.68 -1.68 -9.15
CA ASN A 193 -3.57 -0.83 -8.76
C ASN A 193 -3.20 0.11 -9.91
N GLU A 194 -2.92 1.39 -9.62
CA GLU A 194 -2.39 2.36 -10.61
C GLU A 194 -3.02 2.21 -12.01
N SER A 195 -4.35 2.10 -12.06
CA SER A 195 -5.08 1.81 -13.29
C SER A 195 -4.88 2.87 -14.37
N TRP A 196 -4.42 4.06 -14.00
CA TRP A 196 -4.02 5.14 -14.89
C TRP A 196 -2.64 4.94 -15.56
N ASP A 197 -1.84 3.97 -15.11
CA ASP A 197 -0.51 3.66 -15.65
C ASP A 197 -0.36 2.14 -15.87
N CYS A 198 0.47 1.45 -15.09
CA CYS A 198 0.78 0.04 -15.32
C CYS A 198 -0.43 -0.90 -15.16
N GLY A 199 -1.47 -0.47 -14.43
CA GLY A 199 -2.72 -1.19 -14.28
C GLY A 199 -3.68 -1.10 -15.47
N GLY A 200 -3.23 -0.58 -16.62
CA GLY A 200 -3.97 -0.65 -17.88
C GLY A 200 -4.16 0.67 -18.64
N ASN A 201 -3.45 1.75 -18.27
CA ASN A 201 -3.55 3.07 -18.92
C ASN A 201 -5.00 3.55 -19.11
N MET A 202 -5.85 3.29 -18.11
CA MET A 202 -7.28 3.55 -18.16
C MET A 202 -7.58 5.04 -17.99
N THR A 203 -8.58 5.53 -18.72
CA THR A 203 -9.25 6.77 -18.33
C THR A 203 -10.00 6.55 -17.02
N VAL A 204 -10.21 7.62 -16.23
CA VAL A 204 -10.96 7.53 -14.97
C VAL A 204 -12.38 7.00 -15.18
N GLU A 205 -13.04 7.37 -16.28
CA GLU A 205 -14.38 6.87 -16.62
C GLU A 205 -14.38 5.36 -16.85
N HIS A 206 -13.39 4.86 -17.60
CA HIS A 206 -13.25 3.43 -17.84
C HIS A 206 -13.00 2.67 -16.54
N TYR A 207 -12.08 3.16 -15.71
CA TYR A 207 -11.80 2.60 -14.39
C TYR A 207 -13.06 2.53 -13.52
N ILE A 208 -13.82 3.63 -13.42
CA ILE A 208 -15.06 3.68 -12.63
C ILE A 208 -16.08 2.64 -13.10
N ASN A 209 -16.22 2.45 -14.41
CA ASN A 209 -17.16 1.48 -14.97
C ASN A 209 -16.75 0.03 -14.65
N LEU A 210 -15.45 -0.28 -14.67
CA LEU A 210 -14.94 -1.59 -14.22
C LEU A 210 -15.08 -1.76 -12.71
N TYR A 211 -14.62 -0.78 -11.92
CA TYR A 211 -14.70 -0.79 -10.46
C TYR A 211 -16.11 -1.11 -9.98
N LYS A 212 -17.14 -0.48 -10.56
CA LYS A 212 -18.55 -0.73 -10.21
C LYS A 212 -18.94 -2.20 -10.38
N GLN A 213 -18.44 -2.88 -11.42
CA GLN A 213 -18.72 -4.30 -11.65
C GLN A 213 -18.03 -5.16 -10.61
N TYR A 214 -16.72 -4.96 -10.41
CA TYR A 214 -15.93 -5.68 -9.41
C TYR A 214 -16.49 -5.49 -8.00
N ALA A 215 -16.64 -4.25 -7.53
CA ALA A 215 -17.16 -3.93 -6.20
C ALA A 215 -18.61 -4.37 -5.97
N THR A 216 -19.41 -4.52 -7.04
CA THR A 216 -20.76 -5.06 -6.94
C THR A 216 -20.75 -6.57 -6.76
N ALA A 217 -19.88 -7.28 -7.47
CA ALA A 217 -19.80 -8.74 -7.43
C ALA A 217 -19.04 -9.25 -6.20
N MET A 218 -17.99 -8.53 -5.77
CA MET A 218 -17.27 -8.78 -4.53
C MET A 218 -18.16 -8.43 -3.33
N THR A 219 -18.97 -9.41 -2.94
CA THR A 219 -19.90 -9.31 -1.81
C THR A 219 -19.42 -10.18 -0.67
N SER A 220 -19.71 -9.76 0.54
CA SER A 220 -19.52 -10.59 1.72
C SER A 220 -20.46 -11.79 1.68
N TYR A 221 -19.96 -12.96 2.06
CA TYR A 221 -20.78 -14.15 2.22
C TYR A 221 -21.66 -14.07 3.47
N SER A 222 -21.12 -13.48 4.53
CA SER A 222 -21.83 -13.17 5.76
C SER A 222 -21.88 -11.64 6.01
N ASN A 223 -22.94 -11.16 6.64
CA ASN A 223 -23.04 -9.75 7.06
C ASN A 223 -21.94 -9.31 8.04
N THR A 224 -21.11 -10.25 8.52
CA THR A 224 -20.01 -10.03 9.46
C THR A 224 -18.65 -9.80 8.82
N GLU A 225 -18.43 -10.19 7.56
CA GLU A 225 -17.11 -10.05 6.90
C GLU A 225 -16.69 -8.60 6.65
N LYS A 226 -17.66 -7.70 6.43
CA LYS A 226 -17.45 -6.24 6.24
C LYS A 226 -16.20 -5.91 5.41
N LEU A 227 -16.23 -6.26 4.12
CA LEU A 227 -15.14 -5.92 3.21
C LEU A 227 -14.91 -4.40 3.19
N PHE A 228 -13.65 -4.00 3.22
CA PHE A 228 -13.16 -2.64 3.07
C PHE A 228 -12.53 -2.52 1.68
N ARG A 229 -13.32 -2.01 0.72
CA ARG A 229 -12.92 -1.89 -0.68
C ARG A 229 -12.25 -0.55 -0.91
N VAL A 230 -11.04 -0.60 -1.44
CA VAL A 230 -10.24 0.58 -1.76
C VAL A 230 -10.27 0.78 -3.28
N ALA A 231 -10.81 1.90 -3.71
CA ALA A 231 -10.71 2.34 -5.09
C ALA A 231 -9.31 2.94 -5.35
N VAL A 232 -8.79 2.73 -6.55
CA VAL A 232 -7.55 3.31 -7.06
C VAL A 232 -7.77 4.79 -7.25
N GLY A 233 -7.18 5.62 -6.41
CA GLY A 233 -7.15 7.07 -6.61
C GLY A 233 -5.90 7.52 -7.38
N PRO A 234 -5.57 8.82 -7.30
CA PRO A 234 -4.56 9.43 -8.16
C PRO A 234 -3.14 9.07 -7.71
N GLY A 235 -2.20 8.97 -8.67
CA GLY A 235 -0.75 8.89 -8.39
C GLY A 235 0.06 10.14 -8.70
N THR A 236 -0.62 11.21 -9.10
CA THR A 236 -0.06 12.56 -9.26
C THR A 236 -1.05 13.56 -8.65
N PRO A 237 -0.80 14.87 -8.64
CA PRO A 237 -1.80 15.88 -8.25
C PRO A 237 -3.00 15.97 -9.22
N ASP A 238 -3.56 14.84 -9.66
CA ASP A 238 -4.76 14.73 -10.48
C ASP A 238 -6.00 14.66 -9.58
N TYR A 239 -6.40 15.82 -9.07
CA TYR A 239 -7.60 15.94 -8.23
C TYR A 239 -8.90 15.67 -9.00
N LYS A 240 -8.87 15.74 -10.34
CA LYS A 240 -10.01 15.38 -11.17
C LYS A 240 -10.29 13.88 -11.09
N TRP A 241 -9.25 13.05 -11.01
CA TRP A 241 -9.43 11.61 -10.78
C TRP A 241 -10.23 11.33 -9.50
N THR A 242 -9.84 11.97 -8.39
CA THR A 242 -10.55 11.86 -7.11
C THR A 242 -11.99 12.39 -7.21
N GLU A 243 -12.18 13.55 -7.84
CA GLU A 243 -13.52 14.13 -8.03
C GLU A 243 -14.44 13.18 -8.80
N GLU A 244 -13.97 12.60 -9.91
CA GLU A 244 -14.76 11.68 -10.73
C GLU A 244 -15.09 10.38 -9.97
N ILE A 245 -14.16 9.84 -9.18
CA ILE A 245 -14.43 8.68 -8.31
C ILE A 245 -15.55 9.01 -7.32
N MET A 246 -15.37 10.09 -6.56
CA MET A 246 -16.30 10.47 -5.49
C MET A 246 -17.69 10.81 -6.03
N LYS A 247 -17.75 11.43 -7.21
CA LYS A 247 -18.99 11.81 -7.86
C LYS A 247 -19.75 10.63 -8.47
N ASN A 248 -19.04 9.68 -9.10
CA ASN A 248 -19.69 8.68 -9.95
C ASN A 248 -19.71 7.27 -9.38
N ILE A 249 -18.90 6.93 -8.37
CA ILE A 249 -19.01 5.67 -7.65
C ILE A 249 -20.01 5.85 -6.50
N PRO A 250 -21.07 5.03 -6.38
CA PRO A 250 -21.98 5.15 -5.25
C PRO A 250 -21.24 4.91 -3.92
N ALA A 251 -21.32 5.85 -2.97
CA ALA A 251 -20.61 5.82 -1.69
C ALA A 251 -20.79 4.54 -0.84
N ARG A 252 -21.76 3.67 -1.16
CA ARG A 252 -21.96 2.35 -0.51
C ARG A 252 -21.12 1.22 -1.14
N ARG A 253 -20.32 1.52 -2.15
CA ARG A 253 -19.57 0.55 -2.96
C ARG A 253 -18.05 0.60 -2.71
N PHE A 254 -17.59 1.45 -1.82
CA PHE A 254 -16.20 1.61 -1.48
C PHE A 254 -16.08 2.26 -0.11
N GLU A 255 -15.01 1.93 0.58
CA GLU A 255 -14.74 2.34 1.95
C GLU A 255 -13.46 3.20 2.03
N GLY A 256 -12.70 3.29 0.95
CA GLY A 256 -11.56 4.21 0.85
C GLY A 256 -11.12 4.45 -0.59
N VAL A 257 -10.29 5.49 -0.77
CA VAL A 257 -9.62 5.84 -2.03
C VAL A 257 -8.12 5.89 -1.78
N SER A 258 -7.32 5.23 -2.60
CA SER A 258 -5.86 5.28 -2.47
C SER A 258 -5.29 6.59 -3.02
N ILE A 259 -4.11 6.99 -2.55
CA ILE A 259 -3.32 8.08 -3.12
C ILE A 259 -1.89 7.59 -3.20
N HIS A 260 -1.23 7.77 -4.35
CA HIS A 260 0.16 7.41 -4.53
C HIS A 260 1.01 8.68 -4.71
N HIS A 261 2.13 8.76 -4.00
CA HIS A 261 3.10 9.84 -4.14
C HIS A 261 4.49 9.32 -3.75
N TYR A 262 5.45 9.48 -4.66
CA TYR A 262 6.85 9.15 -4.42
C TYR A 262 7.67 10.43 -4.34
N SER A 263 8.61 10.48 -3.39
CA SER A 263 9.52 11.63 -3.21
C SER A 263 10.67 11.58 -4.23
N VAL A 264 10.34 11.82 -5.50
CA VAL A 264 11.29 11.76 -6.62
C VAL A 264 11.52 13.16 -7.17
N ILE A 265 12.79 13.56 -7.30
CA ILE A 265 13.18 14.86 -7.86
C ILE A 265 12.98 14.86 -9.38
N ASP A 266 13.50 13.83 -10.06
CA ASP A 266 13.39 13.62 -11.50
C ASP A 266 13.30 12.11 -11.78
N TRP A 267 12.28 11.70 -12.52
CA TRP A 267 12.07 10.30 -12.89
C TRP A 267 13.14 9.78 -13.86
N GLY A 268 13.71 10.65 -14.70
CA GLY A 268 14.78 10.32 -15.64
C GLY A 268 16.15 10.21 -14.97
N ASN A 269 16.35 10.90 -13.85
CA ASN A 269 17.57 10.82 -13.04
C ASN A 269 17.25 10.99 -11.55
N LYS A 270 17.05 9.87 -10.86
CA LYS A 270 16.56 9.85 -9.47
C LYS A 270 17.61 10.23 -8.42
N GLY A 271 18.88 10.31 -8.80
CA GLY A 271 20.00 10.53 -7.87
C GLY A 271 20.41 9.27 -7.11
N SER A 272 21.45 9.41 -6.27
CA SER A 272 22.00 8.33 -5.45
C SER A 272 21.34 8.27 -4.07
N SER A 273 21.12 7.05 -3.56
CA SER A 273 20.55 6.81 -2.23
C SER A 273 21.55 7.01 -1.08
N SER A 274 22.85 7.13 -1.36
CA SER A 274 23.91 7.19 -0.33
C SER A 274 24.94 8.30 -0.55
N GLN A 275 24.99 8.89 -1.74
CA GLN A 275 25.96 9.93 -2.11
C GLN A 275 25.21 11.09 -2.74
N PHE A 276 24.83 12.08 -1.93
CA PHE A 276 24.03 13.22 -2.37
C PHE A 276 24.53 14.51 -1.73
N THR A 277 24.27 15.61 -2.41
CA THR A 277 24.54 16.97 -1.96
C THR A 277 23.45 17.46 -1.01
N ASP A 278 23.74 18.54 -0.27
CA ASP A 278 22.73 19.22 0.55
C ASP A 278 21.54 19.70 -0.30
N GLU A 279 21.80 20.13 -1.54
CA GLU A 279 20.74 20.55 -2.47
C GLU A 279 19.79 19.40 -2.81
N GLU A 280 20.32 18.22 -3.12
CA GLU A 280 19.52 17.02 -3.38
C GLU A 280 18.74 16.59 -2.13
N TYR A 281 19.35 16.66 -0.94
CA TYR A 281 18.68 16.39 0.32
C TYR A 281 17.46 17.30 0.51
N PHE A 282 17.63 18.63 0.42
CA PHE A 282 16.53 19.57 0.63
C PHE A 282 15.45 19.48 -0.45
N LYS A 283 15.82 19.24 -1.72
CA LYS A 283 14.85 18.96 -2.78
C LYS A 283 14.04 17.70 -2.49
N THR A 284 14.68 16.64 -1.99
CA THR A 284 14.00 15.39 -1.61
C THR A 284 13.02 15.63 -0.47
N MET A 285 13.42 16.38 0.56
CA MET A 285 12.55 16.75 1.68
C MET A 285 11.36 17.60 1.22
N GLN A 286 11.56 18.51 0.26
CA GLN A 286 10.47 19.27 -0.36
C GLN A 286 9.49 18.34 -1.08
N GLN A 287 9.98 17.36 -1.86
CA GLN A 287 9.10 16.38 -2.51
C GLN A 287 8.31 15.56 -1.48
N ALA A 288 8.93 15.13 -0.38
CA ALA A 288 8.22 14.44 0.71
C ALA A 288 7.14 15.32 1.35
N TRP A 289 7.45 16.60 1.59
CA TRP A 289 6.53 17.56 2.22
C TRP A 289 5.28 17.82 1.38
N ARG A 290 5.35 17.66 0.06
CA ARG A 290 4.17 17.81 -0.84
C ARG A 290 3.02 16.86 -0.49
N MET A 291 3.26 15.80 0.28
CA MET A 291 2.21 14.93 0.78
C MET A 291 1.12 15.71 1.55
N GLU A 292 1.49 16.75 2.30
CA GLU A 292 0.55 17.60 3.03
C GLU A 292 -0.50 18.22 2.08
N ASP A 293 -0.04 18.86 1.00
CA ASP A 293 -0.95 19.49 0.04
C ASP A 293 -1.75 18.48 -0.76
N ILE A 294 -1.15 17.33 -1.11
CA ILE A 294 -1.83 16.26 -1.83
C ILE A 294 -2.97 15.69 -0.97
N VAL A 295 -2.71 15.34 0.28
CA VAL A 295 -3.73 14.80 1.19
C VAL A 295 -4.81 15.85 1.45
N ARG A 296 -4.41 17.07 1.82
CA ARG A 296 -5.35 18.16 2.11
C ARG A 296 -6.28 18.44 0.93
N THR A 297 -5.73 18.59 -0.28
CA THR A 297 -6.54 18.93 -1.46
C THR A 297 -7.45 17.76 -1.87
N ASN A 298 -6.99 16.51 -1.77
CA ASN A 298 -7.86 15.35 -2.01
C ASN A 298 -8.99 15.28 -0.97
N CYS A 299 -8.71 15.52 0.31
CA CYS A 299 -9.74 15.60 1.35
C CYS A 299 -10.75 16.72 1.07
N GLU A 300 -10.30 17.92 0.67
CA GLU A 300 -11.18 19.03 0.28
C GLU A 300 -12.10 18.65 -0.90
N VAL A 301 -11.62 17.86 -1.87
CA VAL A 301 -12.44 17.33 -2.95
C VAL A 301 -13.43 16.28 -2.43
N MET A 302 -12.97 15.33 -1.62
CA MET A 302 -13.82 14.28 -1.03
C MET A 302 -14.95 14.88 -0.18
N ASP A 303 -14.66 15.90 0.63
CA ASP A 303 -15.62 16.56 1.53
C ASP A 303 -16.81 17.18 0.76
N LYS A 304 -16.65 17.54 -0.53
CA LYS A 304 -17.75 18.04 -1.39
C LYS A 304 -18.82 16.96 -1.65
N TYR A 305 -18.42 15.70 -1.68
CA TYR A 305 -19.28 14.56 -2.04
C TYR A 305 -19.58 13.65 -0.84
N ASP A 306 -18.75 13.70 0.20
CA ASP A 306 -18.91 12.92 1.43
C ASP A 306 -18.54 13.73 2.69
N PRO A 307 -19.32 14.78 3.03
CA PRO A 307 -19.03 15.65 4.18
C PRO A 307 -19.11 14.93 5.54
N LYS A 308 -19.61 13.69 5.56
CA LYS A 308 -19.66 12.83 6.74
C LYS A 308 -18.43 11.92 6.88
N LYS A 309 -17.46 11.98 5.96
CA LYS A 309 -16.19 11.25 6.00
C LYS A 309 -16.36 9.75 6.24
N ARG A 310 -17.25 9.15 5.45
CA ARG A 310 -17.54 7.70 5.44
C ARG A 310 -16.53 6.93 4.58
N VAL A 311 -16.04 7.57 3.51
CA VAL A 311 -14.96 7.09 2.63
C VAL A 311 -13.65 7.77 3.02
#